data_AF-K1ULV1-F1
#
_entry.id   AF-K1ULV1-F1
#
_cell.length_a   1.000
_cell.length_b   1.000
_cell.length_c   1.000
_cell.angle_alpha   90.00
_cell.angle_beta   90.00
_cell.angle_gamma   90.00
#
_symmetry.space_group_name_H-M   'P 1'
#
loop_
_entity.id
_entity.type
_entity.pdbx_description
1 polymer ?
#
loop_
_entity_poly.entity_id
_entity_poly.type
_entity_poly.pdbx_seq_one_letter_code
_entity_poly.pdbx_strand_id
1 'polypeptide(L)' 'QITEQTIAGALDTAAYPDPDLIVRTSGEQRLSNFLLWQASYAELWFPEVLWPDFTEADFDRAMEEYARRDRRFGLVK' A
#
# COMPACT_ATOMS: atom_id res chain seq x y z
N GLN A 1 -17.21 -14.51 -19.54
CA GLN A 1 -16.48 -13.31 -19.99
C GLN A 1 -15.41 -13.01 -18.93
N ILE A 2 -14.24 -12.53 -19.32
CA ILE A 2 -13.17 -12.15 -18.37
C ILE A 2 -13.33 -10.67 -18.05
N THR A 3 -13.38 -10.33 -16.76
CA THR A 3 -13.50 -8.96 -16.23
C THR A 3 -12.44 -8.70 -15.16
N GLU A 4 -12.27 -7.44 -14.74
CA GLU A 4 -11.43 -7.09 -13.58
C GLU A 4 -11.83 -7.89 -12.32
N GLN A 5 -13.13 -8.04 -12.07
CA GLN A 5 -13.64 -8.86 -10.96
C GLN A 5 -13.27 -10.34 -11.09
N THR A 6 -13.21 -10.85 -12.33
CA THR A 6 -12.79 -12.24 -12.59
C THR A 6 -11.32 -12.43 -12.23
N ILE A 7 -10.47 -11.45 -12.56
CA ILE A 7 -9.05 -11.47 -12.22
C ILE A 7 -8.88 -11.32 -10.70
N ALA A 8 -9.49 -10.29 -10.10
CA ALA A 8 -9.41 -10.03 -8.66
C ALA A 8 -9.87 -11.23 -7.82
N GLY A 9 -10.95 -11.90 -8.22
CA GLY A 9 -11.46 -13.12 -7.56
C GLY A 9 -10.59 -14.36 -7.74
N ALA A 10 -9.61 -14.34 -8.63
CA ALA A 10 -8.68 -15.45 -8.89
C ALA A 10 -7.27 -15.19 -8.32
N LEU A 11 -7.00 -14.03 -7.72
CA LEU A 11 -5.74 -13.73 -7.04
C LEU A 11 -5.69 -14.41 -5.67
N ASP A 12 -4.48 -14.75 -5.20
CA ASP A 12 -4.27 -15.33 -3.86
C ASP A 12 -4.84 -14.46 -2.73
N THR A 13 -4.97 -13.15 -2.95
CA THR A 13 -5.49 -12.19 -1.98
C THR A 13 -7.00 -12.00 -2.05
N ALA A 14 -7.75 -12.75 -2.87
CA ALA A 14 -9.18 -12.52 -3.11
C ALA A 14 -10.05 -12.52 -1.83
N ALA A 15 -9.58 -13.17 -0.76
CA ALA A 15 -10.26 -13.21 0.54
C ALA A 15 -10.06 -11.94 1.39
N TYR A 16 -9.19 -11.03 0.97
CA TYR A 16 -8.80 -9.84 1.72
C TYR A 16 -9.11 -8.57 0.92
N PRO A 17 -9.41 -7.45 1.60
CA PRO A 17 -9.51 -6.15 0.92
C PRO A 17 -8.14 -5.71 0.39
N ASP A 18 -8.16 -4.84 -0.61
CA ASP A 18 -6.95 -4.17 -1.09
C ASP A 18 -6.33 -3.31 0.03
N PRO A 19 -4.99 -3.20 0.09
CA PRO A 19 -4.33 -2.41 1.11
C PRO A 19 -4.58 -0.91 0.88
N ASP A 20 -4.93 -0.20 1.96
CA ASP A 20 -5.00 1.26 1.94
C ASP A 20 -3.61 1.92 1.97
N LEU A 21 -2.64 1.28 2.64
CA LEU A 21 -1.28 1.77 2.83
C LEU A 21 -0.28 0.61 2.66
N ILE A 22 0.77 0.84 1.87
CA ILE A 22 1.93 -0.05 1.78
C ILE A 22 3.14 0.66 2.37
N VAL A 23 3.73 0.04 3.40
CA VAL A 23 4.96 0.50 4.05
C VAL A 23 6.13 -0.32 3.53
N ARG A 24 7.16 0.35 3.00
CA ARG A 24 8.41 -0.29 2.59
C ARG A 24 9.61 0.39 3.24
N THR A 25 10.18 -0.30 4.22
CA THR A 25 11.41 0.09 4.93
C THR A 25 12.64 0.11 4.03
N SER A 26 13.79 0.56 4.56
CA SER A 26 15.10 0.69 3.92
C SER A 26 15.28 1.84 2.92
N GLY A 27 14.34 2.78 2.85
CA GLY A 27 14.43 3.98 2.00
C GLY A 27 14.22 3.76 0.51
N GLU A 28 13.98 2.51 0.09
CA GLU A 28 13.90 2.13 -1.32
C GLU A 28 12.52 2.46 -1.93
N GLN A 29 12.47 3.43 -2.85
CA GLN A 29 11.23 3.90 -3.47
C GLN A 29 10.82 3.07 -4.70
N ARG A 30 10.53 1.79 -4.46
CA ARG A 30 9.98 0.86 -5.47
C ARG A 30 9.02 -0.12 -4.82
N LEU A 31 8.16 -0.77 -5.59
CA LEU A 31 7.31 -1.86 -5.07
C LEU A 31 7.97 -3.23 -5.18
N SER A 32 8.98 -3.40 -6.03
CA SER A 32 9.61 -4.71 -6.29
C SER A 32 8.59 -5.81 -6.64
N ASN A 33 7.62 -5.48 -7.50
CA ASN A 33 6.58 -6.42 -7.94
C ASN A 33 5.69 -6.95 -6.80
N PHE A 34 5.59 -6.23 -5.69
CA PHE A 34 4.73 -6.59 -4.57
C PHE A 34 3.32 -6.02 -4.74
N LEU A 35 2.32 -6.90 -4.74
CA LEU A 35 0.88 -6.58 -4.76
C LEU A 35 0.46 -5.57 -5.83
N LEU A 36 1.01 -5.64 -7.05
CA LEU A 36 0.79 -4.61 -8.07
C LEU A 36 -0.69 -4.34 -8.40
N TRP A 37 -1.52 -5.38 -8.39
CA TRP A 37 -2.96 -5.24 -8.65
C TRP A 37 -3.66 -4.51 -7.50
N GLN A 38 -3.41 -4.98 -6.29
CA GLN A 38 -4.03 -4.50 -5.05
C GLN A 38 -3.51 -3.11 -4.65
N ALA A 39 -2.26 -2.79 -5.01
CA ALA A 39 -1.60 -1.53 -4.69
C ALA A 39 -2.05 -0.35 -5.58
N SER A 40 -2.91 -0.58 -6.57
CA SER A 40 -3.27 0.42 -7.60
C SER A 40 -3.77 1.76 -7.04
N TYR A 41 -4.42 1.74 -5.88
CA TYR A 41 -4.89 2.93 -5.16
C TYR A 41 -4.35 3.03 -3.72
N ALA A 42 -3.37 2.19 -3.37
CA ALA A 42 -2.75 2.23 -2.06
C ALA A 42 -1.85 3.47 -1.93
N GLU A 43 -1.87 4.10 -0.76
CA GLU A 43 -0.84 5.07 -0.41
C GLU A 43 0.49 4.34 -0.18
N LEU A 44 1.59 4.96 -0.58
CA LEU A 44 2.92 4.40 -0.41
C LEU A 44 3.73 5.24 0.58
N TRP A 45 4.36 4.56 1.54
CA TRP A 45 5.26 5.18 2.52
C TRP A 45 6.60 4.43 2.59
N PHE A 46 7.69 5.18 2.44
CA PHE A 46 9.05 4.64 2.28
C PHE A 46 9.99 5.20 3.35
N PRO A 47 9.92 4.73 4.61
CA PRO A 47 10.83 5.20 5.64
C PRO A 47 12.25 4.66 5.43
N GLU A 48 13.26 5.44 5.85
CA GLU A 48 14.67 5.07 5.74
C GLU A 48 15.07 3.94 6.71
N VAL A 49 14.34 3.77 7.82
CA VAL A 49 14.60 2.75 8.84
C VAL A 49 14.67 1.35 8.21
N LEU A 50 15.61 0.53 8.64
CA LEU A 50 15.73 -0.86 8.19
C LEU A 50 14.66 -1.74 8.87
N TRP A 51 14.24 -2.82 8.21
CA TRP A 51 13.19 -3.70 8.75
C TRP A 51 13.48 -4.23 10.18
N PRO A 52 14.70 -4.69 10.52
CA PRO A 52 15.01 -5.14 11.87
C PRO A 52 14.91 -4.04 12.94
N ASP A 53 15.00 -2.78 12.52
CA ASP A 53 14.99 -1.61 13.41
C ASP A 53 13.62 -0.90 13.42
N PHE A 54 12.63 -1.41 12.67
CA PHE A 54 11.30 -0.82 12.58
C PHE A 54 10.51 -1.03 13.89
N THR A 55 10.06 0.06 14.50
CA THR A 55 9.39 0.05 15.81
C THR A 55 7.90 0.38 15.71
N GLU A 56 7.16 0.19 16.82
CA GLU A 56 5.77 0.66 16.97
C GLU A 56 5.65 2.17 16.72
N ALA A 57 6.64 2.96 17.17
CA ALA A 57 6.66 4.40 16.91
C ALA A 57 6.83 4.74 15.42
N ASP A 58 7.46 3.88 14.63
CA ASP A 58 7.53 4.05 13.17
C ASP A 58 6.21 3.65 12.50
N PHE A 59 5.51 2.64 13.04
CA PHE A 59 4.15 2.30 12.61
C PHE A 59 3.16 3.43 12.88
N ASP A 60 3.19 4.05 14.07
CA ASP A 60 2.35 5.19 14.41
C ASP A 60 2.57 6.35 13.44
N ARG A 61 3.85 6.65 13.11
CA ARG A 61 4.18 7.66 12.07
C ARG A 61 3.62 7.29 10.71
N ALA A 62 3.60 6.01 10.33
CA ALA A 62 2.99 5.55 9.09
C ALA A 62 1.48 5.87 9.06
N MET A 63 0.80 5.65 10.19
CA MET A 63 -0.62 5.93 10.34
C MET A 63 -0.93 7.43 10.34
N GLU A 64 -0.10 8.24 11.00
CA GLU A 64 -0.19 9.70 10.96
C GLU A 64 -0.02 10.23 9.54
N GLU A 65 0.99 9.74 8.80
CA GLU A 65 1.23 10.12 7.41
C GLU A 65 0.08 9.70 6.49
N TYR A 66 -0.49 8.53 6.71
CA TYR A 66 -1.69 8.09 5.99
C TYR A 66 -2.89 8.99 6.28
N ALA A 67 -3.16 9.30 7.55
CA ALA A 67 -4.29 10.15 7.96
C ALA A 67 -4.15 11.61 7.50
N ARG A 68 -2.91 12.10 7.34
CA ARG A 68 -2.61 13.47 6.87
C ARG A 68 -2.90 13.67 5.38
N ARG A 69 -2.89 12.59 4.58
CA ARG A 69 -3.10 12.70 3.13
C ARG A 69 -4.57 12.87 2.80
N ASP A 70 -4.87 13.89 2.00
CA ASP A 70 -6.21 14.08 1.44
C ASP A 70 -6.44 13.09 0.30
N ARG A 71 -7.27 12.07 0.55
CA ARG A 71 -7.53 10.98 -0.40
C ARG A 71 -8.34 11.51 -1.57
N ARG A 72 -7.71 11.62 -2.72
CA ARG A 72 -8.36 12.12 -3.93
C ARG A 72 -9.15 11.08 -4.70
N PHE A 73 -9.01 9.76 -4.48
CA PHE A 73 -9.76 8.68 -5.15
C PHE A 73 -10.05 8.91 -6.65
N GLY A 74 -9.07 9.42 -7.41
CA GLY A 74 -9.25 9.73 -8.85
C GLY A 74 -10.03 11.02 -9.17
N LEU A 75 -10.43 11.82 -8.17
CA LEU A 75 -10.91 13.18 -8.32
C LEU A 75 -9.74 14.10 -8.67
N VAL A 76 -9.71 14.56 -9.92
CA VAL A 76 -8.82 15.62 -10.40
C VAL A 76 -9.42 16.96 -9.94
N LYS A 77 -8.59 17.87 -9.43
CA LYS A 77 -9.00 19.26 -9.15
C LYS A 77 -9.23 20.02 -10.44
#